data_AF-W4QAY1-F1
#
_entry.id   AF-W4QAY1-F1
#
_cell.length_a   1.000
_cell.length_b   1.000
_cell.length_c   1.000
_cell.angle_alpha   90.00
_cell.angle_beta   90.00
_cell.angle_gamma   90.00
#
_symmetry.space_group_name_H-M   'P 1'
#
loop_
_entity.id
_entity.type
_entity.pdbx_description
1 polymer ?
#
loop_
_entity_poly.entity_id
_entity_poly.type
_entity_poly.pdbx_seq_one_letter_code
_entity_poly.pdbx_strand_id
1 'polypeptide(L)'
;MKKILLIIMISSQIFFLTGCWGAKEIQSQTYITALGLDYAEGEFIAYIQALNFANIAKQEGASSLQQASPILIGEAKGKTIQAALSKLEQKSALPLYYGHVESNSFK
;
A
#
# COMPACT_ATOMS: atom_id res chain seq x y z
N MET A 1 13.24 51.05 -1.52
CA MET A 1 12.43 50.34 -2.55
C MET A 1 13.14 49.09 -3.11
N LYS A 2 14.40 49.17 -3.56
CA LYS A 2 15.16 48.00 -4.09
C LYS A 2 15.30 46.82 -3.13
N LYS A 3 15.48 47.09 -1.82
CA LYS A 3 15.60 46.06 -0.77
C LYS A 3 14.29 45.28 -0.54
N ILE A 4 13.15 45.95 -0.66
CA ILE A 4 11.82 45.32 -0.52
C ILE A 4 11.54 44.43 -1.74
N LEU A 5 11.92 44.86 -2.94
CA LEU A 5 11.77 44.08 -4.17
C LEU A 5 12.62 42.80 -4.16
N LEU A 6 13.82 42.84 -3.59
CA LEU A 6 14.67 41.66 -3.38
C LEU A 6 14.06 40.66 -2.38
N ILE A 7 13.45 41.15 -1.30
CA ILE A 7 12.79 40.29 -0.29
C ILE A 7 11.58 39.57 -0.91
N ILE A 8 10.79 40.27 -1.72
CA ILE A 8 9.63 39.68 -2.43
C ILE A 8 10.08 38.63 -3.46
N MET A 9 11.20 38.87 -4.15
CA MET A 9 11.72 37.92 -5.13
C MET A 9 12.25 36.64 -4.46
N ILE A 10 12.92 36.77 -3.32
CA ILE A 10 13.41 35.62 -2.52
C ILE A 10 12.24 34.85 -1.88
N SER A 11 11.22 35.54 -1.36
CA SER A 11 10.07 34.87 -0.73
C SER A 11 9.25 34.06 -1.74
N SER A 12 9.19 34.51 -2.99
CA SER A 12 8.50 33.80 -4.08
C SER A 12 9.08 32.40 -4.32
N GLN A 13 10.40 32.21 -4.19
CA GLN A 13 11.04 30.91 -4.44
C GLN A 13 10.68 29.84 -3.40
N ILE A 14 10.30 30.23 -2.19
CA ILE A 14 9.91 29.30 -1.11
C ILE A 14 8.58 28.62 -1.45
N PHE A 15 7.67 29.32 -2.14
CA PHE A 15 6.40 28.74 -2.60
C PHE A 15 6.55 27.72 -3.73
N PHE A 16 7.65 27.76 -4.48
CA PHE A 16 7.94 26.79 -5.54
C PHE A 16 8.73 25.56 -5.05
N LEU A 17 9.19 25.54 -3.80
CA LEU A 17 9.97 24.43 -3.23
C LEU A 17 9.12 23.39 -2.48
N THR A 18 7.81 23.56 -2.38
CA THR A 18 6.90 22.58 -1.75
C THR A 18 6.58 21.43 -2.72
N GLY A 19 7.59 20.63 -3.04
CA GLY A 19 7.42 19.37 -3.78
C GLY A 19 6.92 18.26 -2.86
N CYS A 20 6.01 17.43 -3.38
CA CYS A 20 5.47 16.19 -2.78
C CYS A 20 4.29 16.31 -1.79
N TRP A 21 3.33 17.21 -2.04
CA TRP A 21 2.06 17.26 -1.30
C TRP A 21 1.11 16.05 -1.51
N GLY A 22 1.50 15.06 -2.31
CA GLY A 22 0.65 13.92 -2.65
C GLY A 22 1.42 12.64 -2.92
N ALA A 23 2.69 12.55 -2.50
CA ALA A 23 3.43 11.32 -2.62
C ALA A 23 2.85 10.29 -1.65
N LYS A 24 2.14 9.29 -2.18
CA LYS A 24 1.76 8.10 -1.41
C LYS A 24 3.01 7.28 -1.20
N GLU A 25 3.53 7.30 0.01
CA GLU A 25 4.67 6.47 0.36
C GLU A 25 4.28 4.99 0.35
N ILE A 26 5.19 4.15 -0.11
CA ILE A 26 5.02 2.69 -0.19
C ILE A 26 4.67 2.09 1.18
N GLN A 27 5.14 2.72 2.27
CA GLN A 27 4.88 2.32 3.65
C GLN A 27 3.47 2.66 4.15
N SER A 28 2.78 3.59 3.48
CA SER A 28 1.42 4.02 3.84
C SER A 28 0.31 3.14 3.25
N GLN A 29 0.69 2.10 2.49
CA GLN A 29 -0.25 1.20 1.81
C GLN A 29 0.18 -0.25 1.99
N THR A 30 -0.82 -1.14 2.02
CA THR A 30 -0.60 -2.59 2.00
C THR A 30 -0.52 -3.04 0.54
N TYR A 31 0.65 -3.51 0.10
CA TYR A 31 0.86 -3.91 -1.29
C TYR A 31 0.36 -5.32 -1.54
N ILE A 32 -0.70 -5.47 -2.33
CA ILE A 32 -1.20 -6.79 -2.70
C ILE A 32 -0.31 -7.35 -3.81
N THR A 33 0.21 -8.55 -3.58
CA THR A 33 1.06 -9.30 -4.50
C THR A 33 0.30 -10.41 -5.21
N ALA A 34 -0.69 -11.02 -4.54
CA ALA A 34 -1.56 -12.02 -5.14
C ALA A 34 -3.01 -11.87 -4.65
N LEU A 35 -3.95 -12.25 -5.51
CA LEU A 35 -5.38 -12.33 -5.21
C LEU A 35 -5.87 -13.73 -5.64
N GLY A 36 -6.42 -14.48 -4.69
CA GLY A 36 -7.11 -15.74 -4.91
C GLY A 36 -8.62 -15.57 -4.73
N LEU A 37 -9.41 -16.27 -5.55
CA LEU A 37 -10.86 -16.32 -5.44
C LEU A 37 -11.28 -17.79 -5.43
N ASP A 38 -12.11 -18.14 -4.47
CA ASP A 38 -12.72 -19.46 -4.35
C ASP A 38 -14.24 -19.32 -4.16
N TYR A 39 -14.97 -20.39 -4.42
CA TYR A 39 -16.41 -20.46 -4.25
C TYR A 39 -16.78 -21.78 -3.56
N ALA A 40 -17.24 -21.67 -2.31
CA ALA A 40 -17.62 -22.82 -1.50
C ALA A 40 -18.90 -22.52 -0.72
N GLU A 41 -19.75 -23.53 -0.57
CA GLU A 41 -20.96 -23.47 0.26
C GLU A 41 -21.92 -22.30 -0.07
N GLY A 42 -21.93 -21.84 -1.32
CA GLY A 42 -22.78 -20.75 -1.77
C GLY A 42 -22.21 -19.33 -1.58
N GLU A 43 -20.98 -19.22 -1.05
CA GLU A 43 -20.28 -17.95 -0.82
C GLU A 43 -18.97 -17.86 -1.60
N PHE A 44 -18.59 -16.64 -1.97
CA PHE A 44 -17.28 -16.32 -2.51
C PHE A 44 -16.28 -16.09 -1.38
N ILE A 45 -15.11 -16.71 -1.48
CA ILE A 45 -14.00 -16.53 -0.55
C ILE A 45 -12.87 -15.82 -1.30
N ALA A 46 -12.44 -14.67 -0.80
CA ALA A 46 -11.34 -13.91 -1.35
C ALA A 46 -10.12 -14.02 -0.44
N TYR A 47 -8.98 -14.35 -1.06
CA TYR A 47 -7.67 -14.44 -0.43
C TYR A 47 -6.77 -13.35 -0.99
N ILE A 48 -6.13 -12.56 -0.14
CA ILE A 48 -5.12 -11.60 -0.56
C ILE A 48 -3.80 -11.96 0.07
N GLN A 49 -2.74 -11.90 -0.73
CA GLN A 49 -1.37 -11.98 -0.26
C GLN A 49 -0.77 -10.59 -0.36
N ALA A 50 -0.26 -10.05 0.74
CA ALA A 50 0.28 -8.70 0.78
C ALA A 50 1.66 -8.61 1.44
N LEU A 51 2.44 -7.64 0.96
CA LEU A 51 3.68 -7.21 1.58
C LEU A 51 3.40 -6.01 2.50
N ASN A 52 3.89 -6.10 3.73
CA ASN A 52 3.85 -4.98 4.68
C ASN A 52 5.25 -4.39 4.84
N PHE A 53 5.47 -3.24 4.20
CA PHE A 53 6.73 -2.49 4.26
C PHE A 53 6.99 -1.77 5.59
N ALA A 54 6.00 -1.69 6.48
CA ALA A 54 6.18 -1.10 7.82
C ALA A 54 7.17 -1.89 8.68
N ASN A 55 7.36 -3.19 8.40
CA ASN A 55 8.29 -4.04 9.14
C ASN A 55 9.72 -4.04 8.57
N ILE A 56 9.92 -3.66 7.31
CA ILE A 56 11.23 -3.75 6.63
C ILE A 56 12.15 -2.57 6.97
N ALA A 57 11.60 -1.41 7.35
CA ALA A 57 12.38 -0.20 7.64
C ALA A 57 13.24 -0.24 8.92
N LYS A 58 13.19 -1.33 9.70
CA LYS A 58 14.03 -1.50 10.91
C LYS A 58 15.36 -2.21 10.64
N GLN A 59 15.71 -2.54 9.39
CA GLN A 59 16.83 -3.42 9.08
C GLN A 59 18.00 -2.71 8.38
N GLU A 60 18.34 -1.50 8.80
CA GLU A 60 19.65 -0.91 8.51
C GLU A 60 20.66 -1.38 9.58
N GLY A 61 21.22 -2.58 9.43
CA GLY A 61 22.35 -2.98 10.28
C GLY A 61 22.63 -4.46 10.49
N ALA A 62 21.82 -5.38 9.96
CA ALA A 62 22.08 -6.81 10.12
C ALA A 62 22.21 -7.50 8.76
N SER A 63 23.45 -7.73 8.35
CA SER A 63 23.82 -8.75 7.39
C SER A 63 23.48 -10.13 7.97
N SER A 64 22.21 -10.51 7.89
CA SER A 64 21.76 -11.88 8.10
C SER A 64 20.38 -12.05 7.48
N LEU A 65 20.38 -12.85 6.40
CA LEU A 65 19.27 -13.65 5.91
C LEU A 65 18.19 -12.88 5.15
N GLN A 66 18.03 -13.28 3.88
CA GLN A 66 16.77 -13.33 3.14
C GLN A 66 15.63 -13.88 4.01
N GLN A 67 15.16 -13.10 4.98
CA GLN A 67 13.92 -13.40 5.67
C GLN A 67 12.84 -12.80 4.77
N ALA A 68 12.24 -13.67 3.95
CA ALA A 68 11.11 -13.35 3.10
C ALA A 68 10.19 -12.40 3.87
N SER A 69 9.99 -11.20 3.33
CA SER A 69 9.14 -10.17 3.92
C SER A 69 7.85 -10.84 4.45
N PRO A 70 7.42 -10.56 5.70
CA PRO A 70 6.26 -11.22 6.27
C PRO A 70 5.07 -11.07 5.32
N ILE A 71 4.67 -12.20 4.74
CA ILE A 71 3.58 -12.29 3.79
C ILE A 71 2.30 -12.21 4.62
N LEU A 72 1.58 -11.10 4.56
CA LEU A 72 0.28 -10.94 5.21
C LEU A 72 -0.77 -11.61 4.32
N ILE A 73 -1.39 -12.68 4.82
CA ILE A 73 -2.50 -13.34 4.14
C ILE A 73 -3.82 -12.87 4.77
N GLY A 74 -4.68 -12.24 3.98
CA GLY A 74 -6.02 -11.83 4.38
C GLY A 74 -7.09 -12.69 3.73
N GLU A 75 -8.11 -13.10 4.49
CA GLU A 75 -9.27 -13.85 3.98
C GLU A 75 -10.59 -13.16 4.37
N ALA A 76 -11.53 -13.11 3.42
CA ALA A 76 -12.91 -12.78 3.71
C ALA A 76 -13.91 -13.52 2.80
N LYS A 77 -15.10 -13.78 3.36
CA LYS A 77 -16.22 -14.42 2.68
C LYS A 77 -17.35 -13.43 2.39
N GLY A 78 -18.01 -13.56 1.26
CA GLY A 78 -19.15 -12.73 0.89
C GLY A 78 -20.08 -13.40 -0.12
N LYS A 79 -21.34 -12.95 -0.15
CA LYS A 79 -22.33 -13.40 -1.14
C LYS A 79 -21.96 -13.05 -2.59
N THR A 80 -21.07 -12.07 -2.75
CA THR A 80 -20.51 -11.66 -4.04
C THR A 80 -19.01 -11.42 -3.87
N ILE A 81 -18.27 -11.47 -4.97
CA ILE A 81 -16.84 -11.13 -5.01
C ILE A 81 -16.61 -9.74 -4.43
N GLN A 82 -17.42 -8.75 -4.84
CA GLN A 82 -17.34 -7.38 -4.31
C GLN A 82 -17.49 -7.35 -2.79
N ALA A 83 -18.46 -8.09 -2.24
CA ALA A 83 -18.70 -8.14 -0.80
C ALA A 83 -17.52 -8.79 -0.04
N ALA A 84 -16.87 -9.80 -0.63
CA ALA A 84 -15.67 -10.42 -0.06
C ALA A 84 -14.49 -9.43 -0.07
N LEU A 85 -14.22 -8.75 -1.19
CA LEU A 85 -13.15 -7.74 -1.28
C LEU A 85 -13.40 -6.54 -0.36
N SER A 86 -14.62 -6.01 -0.29
CA SER A 86 -14.93 -4.90 0.61
C SER A 86 -14.73 -5.26 2.08
N LYS A 87 -14.99 -6.52 2.47
CA LYS A 87 -14.67 -7.00 3.83
C LYS A 87 -13.15 -7.09 4.06
N LEU A 88 -12.37 -7.47 3.06
CA LEU A 88 -10.90 -7.44 3.15
C LEU A 88 -10.40 -6.01 3.33
N GLU A 89 -10.94 -5.05 2.58
CA GLU A 89 -10.61 -3.63 2.71
C GLU A 89 -10.95 -3.09 4.10
N GLN A 90 -12.13 -3.44 4.65
CA GLN A 90 -12.54 -3.03 6.00
C GLN A 90 -11.68 -3.65 7.11
N LYS A 91 -11.17 -4.86 6.91
CA LYS A 91 -10.27 -5.53 7.87
C LYS A 91 -8.84 -5.01 7.79
N SER A 92 -8.44 -4.35 6.70
CA SER A 92 -7.09 -3.87 6.51
C SER A 92 -6.85 -2.58 7.30
N ALA A 93 -5.71 -2.51 8.00
CA ALA A 93 -5.30 -1.31 8.72
C ALA A 93 -4.89 -0.16 7.79
N LEU A 94 -4.37 -0.49 6.61
CA LEU A 94 -3.95 0.47 5.59
C LEU A 94 -4.70 0.23 4.28
N PRO A 95 -4.86 1.27 3.43
CA PRO A 95 -5.45 1.11 2.12
C PRO A 95 -4.70 0.04 1.31
N LEU A 96 -5.46 -0.87 0.70
CA LEU A 96 -4.91 -1.91 -0.17
C LEU A 96 -4.50 -1.31 -1.51
N TYR A 97 -3.29 -1.62 -1.97
CA TYR A 97 -2.79 -1.22 -3.28
C TYR A 97 -2.71 -2.44 -4.20
N TYR A 98 -3.56 -2.46 -5.23
CA TYR A 98 -3.67 -3.56 -6.19
C TYR A 98 -2.86 -3.34 -7.48
N GLY A 99 -2.13 -2.22 -7.62
CA GLY A 99 -1.45 -1.88 -8.88
C GLY A 99 -0.29 -2.81 -9.25
N HIS A 100 0.11 -3.70 -8.35
CA HIS A 100 1.19 -4.67 -8.54
C HIS A 100 0.72 -6.12 -8.36
N VAL A 101 -0.59 -6.38 -8.48
CA VAL A 101 -1.11 -7.74 -8.33
C VAL A 101 -0.67 -8.56 -9.53
N GLU A 102 0.21 -9.52 -9.30
CA GLU A 102 0.46 -10.59 -10.25
C GLU A 102 -0.68 -11.60 -10.11
N SER A 103 -1.48 -11.75 -11.17
CA SER A 103 -2.58 -12.69 -11.22
C SER A 103 -2.03 -14.12 -11.32
N ASN A 104 -1.70 -14.72 -10.18
CA ASN A 104 -1.46 -16.15 -10.08
C ASN A 104 -2.78 -16.83 -9.72
N SER A 105 -3.45 -17.42 -10.71
CA SER A 105 -4.60 -18.29 -10.46
C SER A 105 -4.13 -19.53 -9.72
N PHE A 106 -4.43 -19.61 -8.42
CA PHE A 106 -4.31 -20.88 -7.69
C PHE A 106 -5.40 -21.81 -8.19
N LYS A 107 -4.98 -22.88 -8.85
CA LYS A 107 -5.81 -23.97 -9.36
C LYS A 107 -6.21 -24.89 -8.21
#